data_AF-A0A6L9ZMD0-F1
#
_entry.id   AF-A0A6L9ZMD0-F1
#
_cell.length_a   1.000
_cell.length_b   1.000
_cell.length_c   1.000
_cell.angle_alpha   90.00
_cell.angle_beta   90.00
_cell.angle_gamma   90.00
#
_symmetry.space_group_name_H-M   'P 1'
#
loop_
_entity.id
_entity.type
_entity.pdbx_description
1 polymer ?
#
loop_
_entity_poly.entity_id
_entity_poly.type
_entity_poly.pdbx_seq_one_letter_code
_entity_poly.pdbx_strand_id
1 'polypeptide(L)' 'MSSFYRLKASQLDHNFLETLKAKFGDKEIEIIVSEVDETAYLFKSKTNKNRLLNAVKNVEHQTNLIEVSLEEIE' A
#
# COMPACT_ATOMS: atom_id res chain seq x y z
N MET A 1 17.29 -7.21 3.87
CA MET A 1 16.79 -6.20 2.91
C MET A 1 15.58 -6.81 2.21
N SER A 2 14.38 -6.28 2.46
CA SER A 2 13.13 -6.75 1.85
C SER A 2 12.82 -5.94 0.58
N SER A 3 12.14 -6.55 -0.38
CA SER A 3 11.59 -5.86 -1.56
C SER A 3 10.10 -6.16 -1.61
N PHE A 4 9.28 -5.12 -1.75
CA PHE A 4 7.83 -5.26 -1.85
C PHE A 4 7.38 -4.92 -3.27
N TYR A 5 6.63 -5.81 -3.90
CA TYR A 5 6.07 -5.61 -5.23
C TYR A 5 4.54 -5.61 -5.13
N ARG A 6 3.89 -4.63 -5.75
CA ARG A 6 2.43 -4.56 -5.89
C ARG A 6 2.09 -4.57 -7.37
N LEU A 7 1.52 -5.68 -7.85
CA LEU A 7 1.19 -5.90 -9.25
C LEU A 7 -0.11 -6.68 -9.39
N LYS A 8 -0.76 -6.59 -10.56
CA LYS A 8 -1.88 -7.47 -10.91
C LYS A 8 -1.37 -8.90 -11.08
N ALA A 9 -2.21 -9.88 -10.76
CA ALA A 9 -1.87 -11.29 -10.98
C ALA A 9 -1.50 -11.60 -12.45
N SER A 10 -2.13 -10.91 -13.41
CA SER A 10 -1.80 -11.05 -14.84
C SER A 10 -0.39 -10.57 -15.23
N GLN A 11 0.29 -9.84 -14.35
CA GLN A 11 1.65 -9.34 -14.56
C GLN A 11 2.71 -10.24 -13.90
N LEU A 12 2.29 -11.31 -13.20
CA LEU A 12 3.19 -12.39 -12.79
C LEU A 12 3.48 -13.27 -14.01
N ASP A 13 4.44 -12.82 -14.82
CA ASP A 13 4.87 -13.51 -16.03
C ASP A 13 6.27 -14.12 -15.87
N HIS A 14 6.73 -14.78 -16.94
CA HIS A 14 8.04 -15.42 -16.96
C HIS A 14 9.18 -14.42 -16.73
N ASN A 15 9.09 -13.21 -17.29
CA ASN A 15 10.13 -12.19 -17.15
C ASN A 15 10.28 -11.71 -15.71
N PHE A 16 9.16 -11.58 -14.99
CA PHE A 16 9.16 -11.26 -13.56
C PHE A 16 9.88 -12.33 -12.74
N LEU A 17 9.61 -13.62 -13.02
CA LEU A 17 10.27 -14.73 -12.33
C LEU A 17 11.77 -14.77 -12.59
N GLU A 18 12.21 -14.54 -13.84
CA GLU A 18 13.63 -14.48 -14.18
C GLU A 18 14.34 -13.31 -13.47
N THR A 19 13.66 -12.16 -13.35
CA THR A 19 14.17 -11.02 -12.58
C THR A 19 14.34 -11.35 -11.10
N LEU A 20 13.38 -12.06 -10.51
CA LEU A 20 13.45 -12.54 -9.11
C LEU A 20 14.64 -13.48 -8.91
N LYS A 21 14.81 -14.48 -9.79
CA LYS A 21 15.93 -15.43 -9.73
C LYS A 21 17.28 -14.72 -9.89
N ALA A 22 17.40 -13.79 -10.85
CA ALA A 22 18.64 -13.04 -11.06
C ALA A 22 19.02 -12.19 -9.83
N LYS A 23 18.03 -11.62 -9.13
CA LYS A 23 18.26 -10.77 -7.95
C LYS A 23 18.64 -11.56 -6.70
N PHE A 24 18.00 -12.71 -6.47
CA PHE A 24 18.17 -13.47 -5.22
C PHE A 24 19.08 -14.70 -5.36
N GLY A 25 19.32 -15.20 -6.58
CA GLY A 25 20.15 -16.37 -6.85
C GLY A 25 19.61 -17.62 -6.13
N ASP A 26 20.51 -18.36 -5.49
CA ASP A 26 20.19 -19.59 -4.74
C ASP A 26 19.79 -19.35 -3.27
N LYS A 27 19.48 -18.10 -2.89
CA LYS A 27 19.05 -17.80 -1.53
C LYS A 27 17.63 -18.33 -1.30
N GLU A 28 17.36 -18.82 -0.09
CA GLU A 28 15.99 -19.08 0.34
C GLU A 28 15.19 -17.77 0.37
N ILE A 29 14.03 -17.78 -0.28
CA ILE A 29 13.10 -16.65 -0.32
C ILE A 29 11.70 -17.09 0.08
N GLU A 30 10.96 -16.16 0.67
CA GLU A 30 9.54 -16.32 0.99
C GLU A 30 8.71 -15.45 0.03
N ILE A 31 7.62 -16.00 -0.52
CA ILE A 31 6.65 -15.26 -1.34
C ILE A 31 5.29 -15.35 -0.65
N ILE A 32 4.74 -14.20 -0.25
CA ILE A 32 3.40 -14.10 0.31
C ILE A 32 2.48 -13.52 -0.77
N VAL A 33 1.45 -14.28 -1.17
CA VAL A 33 0.45 -13.86 -2.16
C VAL A 33 -0.89 -13.68 -1.47
N SER A 34 -1.47 -12.49 -1.60
CA SER A 34 -2.80 -12.18 -1.08
C SER A 34 -3.51 -11.24 -2.03
N GLU A 35 -4.84 -11.31 -2.08
CA GLU A 35 -5.63 -10.25 -2.70
C GLU A 35 -5.39 -8.93 -1.96
N VAL A 36 -5.13 -7.86 -2.71
CA VAL A 36 -4.95 -6.53 -2.15
C VAL A 36 -6.29 -5.82 -2.23
N ASP A 37 -7.08 -5.92 -1.17
CA ASP A 37 -8.20 -5.02 -0.93
C ASP A 37 -7.80 -4.00 0.15
N GLU A 38 -7.19 -2.90 -0.31
CA GLU A 38 -6.79 -1.80 0.56
C GLU A 38 -7.99 -1.15 1.27
N THR A 39 -9.16 -1.13 0.64
CA THR A 39 -10.36 -0.56 1.26
C THR A 39 -10.79 -1.43 2.43
N ALA A 40 -10.87 -2.75 2.22
CA ALA A 40 -11.17 -3.70 3.30
C ALA A 40 -10.10 -3.65 4.40
N TYR A 41 -8.82 -3.54 4.05
CA TYR A 41 -7.74 -3.38 5.02
C TYR A 41 -7.91 -2.11 5.86
N LEU A 42 -8.09 -0.94 5.22
CA LEU A 42 -8.30 0.33 5.90
C LEU A 42 -9.57 0.31 6.77
N PHE A 43 -10.59 -0.43 6.35
CA PHE A 43 -11.88 -0.54 7.06
C PHE A 43 -11.94 -1.67 8.09
N LYS A 44 -10.88 -2.48 8.21
CA LYS A 44 -10.83 -3.63 9.14
C LYS A 44 -11.07 -3.24 10.59
N SER A 45 -10.57 -2.08 11.01
CA SER A 45 -10.84 -1.51 12.34
C SER A 45 -11.99 -0.51 12.27
N LYS A 46 -13.01 -0.70 13.11
CA LYS A 46 -14.13 0.24 13.23
C LYS A 46 -13.67 1.66 13.58
N THR A 47 -12.67 1.77 14.46
CA THR A 47 -12.06 3.05 14.82
C THR A 47 -11.37 3.70 13.62
N ASN A 48 -10.56 2.94 12.87
CA ASN A 48 -9.86 3.48 11.70
C ASN A 48 -10.84 3.88 10.59
N LYS A 49 -11.86 3.03 10.32
CA LYS A 49 -12.94 3.33 9.38
C LYS A 49 -13.63 4.66 9.71
N ASN A 50 -14.07 4.83 10.96
CA ASN A 50 -14.76 6.06 11.39
C ASN A 50 -13.85 7.29 11.24
N ARG A 51 -12.58 7.18 11.63
CA ARG A 51 -11.60 8.26 11.48
C ARG A 51 -11.42 8.66 10.01
N LEU A 52 -11.24 7.69 9.12
CA LEU A 52 -11.08 7.93 7.68
C LEU A 52 -12.32 8.58 7.07
N LEU A 53 -13.52 8.05 7.35
CA LEU A 53 -14.76 8.61 6.82
C LEU A 53 -15.03 10.03 7.32
N ASN A 54 -14.68 10.33 8.58
CA ASN A 54 -14.76 11.70 9.09
C ASN A 54 -13.74 12.63 8.42
N ALA A 55 -12.51 12.16 8.19
CA ALA A 55 -11.50 12.93 7.47
C ALA A 55 -11.94 13.24 6.03
N VAL A 56 -12.54 12.28 5.33
CA VAL A 56 -13.12 12.49 4.00
C VAL A 56 -14.19 13.58 4.03
N LYS A 57 -15.12 13.53 4.99
CA LYS A 57 -16.14 14.58 5.16
C LYS A 57 -15.53 15.95 5.45
N ASN A 58 -14.50 16.01 6.28
CA ASN A 58 -13.81 17.27 6.59
C ASN A 58 -13.23 17.90 5.32
N VAL A 59 -12.61 17.09 4.44
CA VAL A 59 -12.09 17.55 3.14
C VAL A 59 -13.22 18.00 2.22
N GLU A 60 -14.26 17.19 2.05
CA GLU A 60 -15.41 17.49 1.18
C GLU A 60 -16.10 18.81 1.56
N HIS A 61 -16.21 19.11 2.85
CA HIS A 61 -16.85 20.32 3.35
C HIS A 61 -15.87 21.46 3.63
N GLN A 62 -14.56 21.26 3.36
CA GLN A 62 -13.50 22.22 3.69
C GLN A 62 -13.53 22.68 5.16
N THR A 63 -13.79 21.76 6.07
CA THR A 63 -13.86 22.02 7.52
C THR A 63 -12.75 21.28 8.24
N ASN A 64 -12.23 21.87 9.33
CA ASN A 64 -11.24 21.21 10.19
C ASN A 64 -10.00 20.70 9.41
N LEU A 65 -9.51 21.53 8.47
CA LEU A 65 -8.28 21.31 7.71
C LEU A 65 -7.19 22.25 8.23
N ILE A 66 -5.96 21.76 8.28
CA ILE A 66 -4.76 22.56 8.54
C ILE A 66 -3.92 22.48 7.27
N GLU A 67 -3.63 23.63 6.69
CA GLU A 67 -2.69 23.75 5.58
C GLU A 67 -1.26 23.79 6.14
N VAL A 68 -0.36 23.02 5.53
CA VAL A 68 1.02 22.89 5.97
C VAL A 68 1.89 22.92 4.72
N SER A 69 2.99 23.68 4.73
CA SER A 69 3.97 23.61 3.64
C SER A 69 4.75 22.30 3.76
N LEU A 70 5.03 21.65 2.63
CA LEU A 70 5.88 20.45 2.63
C LEU A 70 7.30 20.76 3.11
N GLU A 71 7.76 22.01 2.94
CA GLU A 71 9.06 22.51 3.41
C GLU A 71 9.16 22.59 4.93
N GLU A 72 8.02 22.57 5.65
CA GLU A 72 7.95 22.65 7.11
C GLU A 72 7.94 21.26 7.78
N ILE A 73 7.88 20.18 6.99
CA ILE A 73 7.76 18.79 7.47
C ILE A 73 9.09 18.02 7.38
N GLU A 74 10.11 18.58 6.73
CA GLU A 74 11.50 18.04 6.65
C GLU A 74 12.38 18.47 7.84
#